data_AF-A0A2I3S1R4-F1
#
_entry.id   AF-A0A2I3S1R4-F1
#
_cell.length_a   1.000
_cell.length_b   1.000
_cell.length_c   1.000
_cell.angle_alpha   90.00
_cell.angle_beta   90.00
_cell.angle_gamma   90.00
#
_symmetry.space_group_name_H-M   'P 1'
#
loop_
_entity.id
_entity.type
_entity.pdbx_description
1 polymer ?
#
loop_
_entity_poly.entity_id
_entity_poly.type
_entity_poly.pdbx_seq_one_letter_code
_entity_poly.pdbx_strand_id
1 'polypeptide(L)'
;MQNFMYGELTDKKTIEKVRQTFDNYESNCFEVLLYKKNRTPVWFYMQIAPIRNEHEKVVLFLCTFKDITLFKQPIEDDSTKGWTKFARLTRALTNSRSVLQQLTPMNKTEVVHKHSRLAEVLQLGSDILPQYKQEAPKTPPHIILHYCAFKTTWDWVILILTFYTAIMVPYNVSFKTKQNNIAWLVLDSVVDVIFLVDIVLNFHTTFVGPGGEVISDPKLIRMNYLKTWFVIDLLSCLPYDIINAFENVDEGISSLFSSLKVVRLLRLGRVARKLDHYLEYGAAVLVLLVCVFGLVAHWLACIWYSIGDYEVIDEVTNTIQIDSWLYQLALSIGTPYRYNTSAGIWEGGPSKDSLYVSSLYFTMTSLTTIGFGNIAPTTDVEKMFSVAMMMVGCKYFNFFIENYCYWQFSWLQSQIG
;
A
#
# COMPACT_ATOMS: atom_id res chain seq x y z
N MET A 1 46.75 13.32 12.40
CA MET A 1 47.64 12.44 11.63
C MET A 1 48.86 12.12 12.50
N GLN A 2 49.13 10.86 12.83
CA GLN A 2 50.23 10.49 13.74
C GLN A 2 51.60 10.64 13.05
N ASN A 3 52.61 11.07 13.80
CA ASN A 3 54.01 11.29 13.36
C ASN A 3 54.69 10.07 12.70
N PHE A 4 54.06 8.90 12.76
CA PHE A 4 54.57 7.66 12.19
C PHE A 4 54.52 7.61 10.64
N MET A 5 53.64 8.40 10.00
CA MET A 5 53.48 8.38 8.53
C MET A 5 54.46 9.32 7.79
N TYR A 6 55.19 10.15 8.52
CA TYR A 6 56.15 11.10 7.94
C TYR A 6 57.56 10.50 7.92
N GLY A 7 58.31 10.78 6.87
CA GLY A 7 59.72 10.40 6.77
C GLY A 7 60.54 11.49 6.10
N GLU A 8 61.78 11.16 5.74
CA GLU A 8 62.79 12.12 5.29
C GLU A 8 62.41 12.83 3.98
N LEU A 9 61.70 12.14 3.08
CA LEU A 9 61.27 12.67 1.79
C LEU A 9 59.87 13.31 1.81
N THR A 10 59.22 13.39 2.98
CA THR A 10 57.92 14.03 3.06
C THR A 10 58.07 15.55 3.07
N ASP A 11 57.46 16.23 2.10
CA ASP A 11 57.51 17.69 2.00
C ASP A 11 56.79 18.36 3.18
N LYS A 12 57.57 19.06 4.02
CA LYS A 12 57.08 19.78 5.19
C LYS A 12 56.09 20.89 4.82
N LYS A 13 56.27 21.55 3.67
CA LYS A 13 55.35 22.61 3.22
C LYS A 13 53.98 22.05 2.89
N THR A 14 53.92 20.89 2.26
CA THR A 14 52.66 20.22 1.94
C THR A 14 51.95 19.72 3.20
N ILE A 15 52.68 19.19 4.21
CA ILE A 15 52.08 18.82 5.51
C ILE A 15 51.45 20.04 6.20
N GLU A 16 52.12 21.19 6.17
CA GLU A 16 51.59 22.40 6.80
C GLU A 16 50.31 22.89 6.11
N LYS A 17 50.26 22.83 4.77
CA LYS A 17 49.03 23.13 4.02
C LYS A 17 47.88 22.16 4.33
N VAL A 18 48.21 20.88 4.52
CA VAL A 18 47.24 19.87 4.95
C VAL A 18 46.70 20.22 6.34
N ARG A 19 47.56 20.59 7.28
CA ARG A 19 47.17 21.00 8.62
C ARG A 19 46.26 22.24 8.59
N GLN A 20 46.66 23.27 7.85
CA GLN A 20 45.86 24.48 7.65
C GLN A 20 44.48 24.18 7.04
N THR A 21 44.39 23.19 6.16
CA THR A 21 43.10 22.76 5.58
C THR A 21 42.17 22.15 6.64
N PHE A 22 42.71 21.37 7.58
CA PHE A 22 41.93 20.87 8.71
C PHE A 22 41.50 21.99 9.66
N ASP A 23 42.40 22.94 9.95
CA ASP A 23 42.12 24.06 10.84
C ASP A 23 41.10 25.05 10.23
N ASN A 24 41.15 25.25 8.92
CA ASN A 24 40.25 26.14 8.18
C ASN A 24 38.95 25.48 7.72
N TYR A 25 38.76 24.18 7.96
CA TYR A 25 37.58 23.42 7.52
C TYR A 25 37.31 23.51 6.01
N GLU A 26 38.37 23.45 5.20
CA GLU A 26 38.29 23.54 3.73
C GLU A 26 38.36 22.17 3.06
N SER A 27 37.79 22.06 1.86
CA SER A 27 38.03 20.90 1.00
C SER A 27 39.21 21.19 0.08
N ASN A 28 40.24 20.35 0.15
CA ASN A 28 41.41 20.45 -0.72
C ASN A 28 41.96 19.08 -1.07
N CYS A 29 42.74 19.06 -2.15
CA CYS A 29 43.45 17.89 -2.63
C CYS A 29 44.96 18.12 -2.57
N PHE A 30 45.70 17.11 -2.11
CA PHE A 30 47.14 17.16 -1.92
C PHE A 30 47.82 15.93 -2.49
N GLU A 31 48.96 16.13 -3.14
CA GLU A 31 49.88 15.05 -3.47
C GLU A 31 50.93 14.97 -2.37
N VAL A 32 50.88 13.92 -1.54
CA VAL A 32 51.73 13.78 -0.36
C VAL A 32 52.51 12.48 -0.44
N LEU A 33 53.82 12.54 -0.21
CA LEU A 33 54.66 11.36 -0.03
C LEU A 33 54.63 10.94 1.45
N LEU A 34 54.05 9.78 1.73
CA LEU A 34 53.94 9.22 3.08
C LEU A 34 54.65 7.87 3.15
N TYR A 35 55.01 7.47 4.37
CA TYR A 35 55.69 6.21 4.63
C TYR A 35 54.73 5.16 5.16
N LYS A 36 54.80 3.95 4.59
CA LYS A 36 54.14 2.76 5.14
C LYS A 36 54.86 2.26 6.40
N LYS A 37 54.23 1.33 7.14
CA LYS A 37 54.81 0.74 8.36
C LYS A 37 56.21 0.12 8.16
N ASN A 38 56.48 -0.38 6.95
CA ASN A 38 57.77 -0.93 6.52
C ASN A 38 58.76 0.13 5.99
N ARG A 39 58.53 1.43 6.26
CA ARG A 39 59.36 2.56 5.81
C ARG A 39 59.48 2.72 4.28
N THR A 40 58.58 2.11 3.50
CA THR A 40 58.54 2.34 2.05
C THR A 40 57.84 3.67 1.73
N PRO A 41 58.45 4.56 0.90
CA PRO A 41 57.82 5.81 0.48
C PRO A 41 56.75 5.54 -0.57
N VAL A 42 55.57 6.14 -0.40
CA VAL A 42 54.41 5.99 -1.28
C VAL A 42 53.80 7.36 -1.53
N TRP A 43 53.58 7.69 -2.79
CA TRP A 43 52.87 8.91 -3.16
C TRP A 43 51.38 8.66 -3.09
N PHE A 44 50.70 9.44 -2.25
CA PHE A 44 49.25 9.45 -2.16
C PHE A 44 48.69 10.75 -2.73
N TYR A 45 47.66 10.60 -3.54
CA TYR A 45 46.69 11.67 -3.76
C TYR A 45 45.69 11.61 -2.61
N MET A 46 45.75 12.60 -1.72
CA MET A 46 44.89 12.73 -0.56
C MET A 46 43.86 13.82 -0.83
N GLN A 47 42.59 13.47 -0.74
CA GLN A 47 41.49 14.42 -0.79
C GLN A 47 40.86 14.52 0.60
N ILE A 48 40.78 15.75 1.09
CA ILE A 48 40.17 16.08 2.39
C ILE A 48 38.84 16.77 2.11
N ALA A 49 37.79 16.27 2.75
CA ALA A 49 36.47 16.86 2.69
C ALA A 49 35.86 16.94 4.11
N PRO A 50 35.53 18.15 4.61
CA PRO A 50 34.81 18.30 5.87
C PRO A 50 33.34 17.86 5.70
N ILE A 51 32.86 16.99 6.58
CA ILE A 51 31.47 16.57 6.65
C ILE A 51 30.76 17.45 7.68
N ARG A 52 29.75 18.19 7.21
CA ARG A 52 28.93 19.08 8.02
C ARG A 52 27.65 18.37 8.50
N ASN A 53 27.19 18.75 9.69
CA ASN A 53 25.89 18.37 10.24
C ASN A 53 24.80 19.39 9.84
N GLU A 54 23.55 19.17 10.23
CA GLU A 54 22.36 20.00 9.97
C GLU A 54 22.52 21.47 10.35
N HIS A 55 23.36 21.76 11.34
CA HIS A 55 23.64 23.12 11.82
C HIS A 55 24.87 23.74 11.13
N GLU A 56 25.28 23.23 9.96
CA GLU A 56 26.46 23.65 9.19
C GLU A 56 27.81 23.53 9.93
N LYS A 57 27.82 22.83 11.07
CA LYS A 57 29.02 22.55 11.87
C LYS A 57 29.74 21.31 11.32
N VAL A 58 31.06 21.41 11.16
CA VAL A 58 31.90 20.27 10.76
C VAL A 58 32.00 19.29 11.93
N VAL A 59 31.61 18.03 11.68
CA VAL A 59 31.59 16.95 12.68
C VAL A 59 32.57 15.84 12.38
N LEU A 60 32.86 15.60 11.10
CA LEU A 60 33.81 14.60 10.64
C LEU A 60 34.64 15.15 9.48
N PHE A 61 35.79 14.54 9.22
CA PHE A 61 36.55 14.73 7.99
C PHE A 61 36.63 13.41 7.24
N LEU A 62 36.25 13.42 5.96
CA LEU A 62 36.54 12.31 5.06
C LEU A 62 37.89 12.56 4.40
N CYS A 63 38.81 11.61 4.58
CA CYS A 63 40.12 11.63 3.93
C CYS A 63 40.23 10.41 3.02
N THR A 64 40.17 10.62 1.70
CA THR A 64 40.34 9.55 0.72
C THR A 64 41.77 9.54 0.18
N PHE A 65 42.43 8.39 0.25
CA PHE A 65 43.81 8.21 -0.22
C PHE A 65 43.83 7.33 -1.46
N LYS A 66 44.49 7.81 -2.53
CA LYS A 66 44.72 7.03 -3.74
C LYS A 66 46.22 6.93 -4.01
N ASP A 67 46.73 5.72 -4.15
CA ASP A 67 48.15 5.48 -4.44
C ASP A 67 48.46 5.93 -5.89
N ILE A 68 49.32 6.93 -6.02
CA ILE A 68 49.79 7.48 -7.30
C ILE A 68 51.29 7.24 -7.53
N THR A 69 51.92 6.37 -6.73
CA THR A 69 53.37 6.08 -6.79
C THR A 69 53.82 5.68 -8.19
N LEU A 70 52.97 4.97 -8.95
CA LEU A 70 53.27 4.54 -10.31
C LEU A 70 53.32 5.69 -11.33
N PHE A 71 52.68 6.83 -11.04
CA PHE A 71 52.58 7.97 -11.95
C PHE A 71 53.67 9.03 -11.72
N LYS A 72 54.29 9.07 -10.53
CA LYS A 72 55.31 10.06 -10.14
C LYS A 72 56.77 9.64 -10.43
N GLN A 73 56.99 8.46 -11.03
CA GLN A 73 58.29 7.83 -11.31
C GLN A 73 59.06 7.30 -10.09
N PRO A 74 59.90 6.25 -10.26
CA PRO A 74 60.43 5.45 -9.15
C PRO A 74 61.67 6.10 -8.54
N ILE A 75 61.65 6.21 -7.22
CA ILE A 75 62.87 6.44 -6.42
C ILE A 75 63.59 5.08 -6.37
N GLU A 76 64.82 5.07 -6.89
CA GLU A 76 65.83 4.00 -6.92
C GLU A 76 65.94 3.05 -8.15
N ASP A 77 67.15 3.20 -8.72
CA ASP A 77 68.10 2.26 -9.33
C ASP A 77 68.07 1.92 -10.82
N ASP A 78 69.23 2.18 -11.43
CA ASP A 78 69.50 2.24 -12.86
C ASP A 78 69.88 0.85 -13.39
N SER A 79 69.00 -0.14 -13.22
CA SER A 79 69.14 -1.43 -13.92
C SER A 79 67.88 -2.27 -13.83
N THR A 80 66.94 -2.11 -14.77
CA THR A 80 66.27 -3.22 -15.50
C THR A 80 65.11 -2.74 -16.37
N LYS A 81 65.00 -3.40 -17.53
CA LYS A 81 64.33 -3.01 -18.78
C LYS A 81 62.81 -2.78 -18.68
N GLY A 82 62.31 -1.81 -19.46
CA GLY A 82 60.95 -1.24 -19.44
C GLY A 82 59.73 -2.14 -19.69
N TRP A 83 59.88 -3.45 -19.89
CA TRP A 83 58.75 -4.38 -20.04
C TRP A 83 58.05 -4.68 -18.71
N THR A 84 58.81 -4.79 -17.61
CA THR A 84 58.27 -4.91 -16.24
C THR A 84 57.55 -3.64 -15.79
N LYS A 85 57.98 -2.47 -16.29
CA LYS A 85 57.32 -1.17 -16.03
C LYS A 85 55.94 -1.12 -16.68
N PHE A 86 55.78 -1.57 -17.92
CA PHE A 86 54.49 -1.61 -18.62
C PHE A 86 53.53 -2.64 -17.99
N ALA A 87 54.00 -3.85 -17.69
CA ALA A 87 53.18 -4.89 -17.07
C ALA A 87 52.66 -4.51 -15.67
N ARG A 88 53.47 -3.78 -14.88
CA ARG A 88 53.05 -3.24 -13.57
C ARG A 88 52.06 -2.09 -13.71
N LEU A 89 52.21 -1.23 -14.73
CA LEU A 89 51.29 -0.14 -15.01
C LEU A 89 49.90 -0.67 -15.42
N THR A 90 49.86 -1.68 -16.30
CA THR A 90 48.62 -2.31 -16.75
C THR A 90 47.89 -3.01 -15.60
N ARG A 91 48.61 -3.67 -14.68
CA ARG A 91 48.02 -4.38 -13.53
C ARG A 91 47.46 -3.44 -12.44
N ALA A 92 48.06 -2.25 -12.26
CA ALA A 92 47.53 -1.25 -11.34
C ALA A 92 46.28 -0.54 -11.90
N LEU A 93 46.22 -0.35 -13.22
CA LEU A 93 45.03 0.16 -13.91
C LEU A 93 43.86 -0.82 -13.83
N THR A 94 44.09 -2.14 -13.86
CA THR A 94 43.02 -3.14 -13.76
C THR A 94 42.36 -3.24 -12.38
N ASN A 95 43.06 -2.93 -11.28
CA ASN A 95 42.46 -2.92 -9.94
C ASN A 95 41.50 -1.74 -9.72
N SER A 96 41.55 -0.70 -10.56
CA SER A 96 40.60 0.43 -10.52
C SER A 96 39.35 0.22 -11.39
N ARG A 97 39.23 -0.94 -12.05
CA ARG A 97 38.27 -1.18 -13.14
C ARG A 97 36.91 -1.73 -12.69
N SER A 98 36.60 -1.81 -11.40
CA SER A 98 35.26 -2.22 -10.95
C SER A 98 34.18 -1.16 -11.16
N VAL A 99 34.51 0.06 -11.63
CA VAL A 99 33.53 1.16 -11.82
C VAL A 99 33.57 1.85 -13.20
N LEU A 100 34.56 1.60 -14.08
CA LEU A 100 34.66 2.35 -15.35
C LEU A 100 34.80 1.43 -16.57
N GLN A 101 33.68 0.87 -17.02
CA GLN A 101 33.59 0.15 -18.29
C GLN A 101 32.52 0.78 -19.19
N GLN A 102 32.81 1.97 -19.70
CA GLN A 102 32.31 2.45 -20.98
C GLN A 102 33.16 3.64 -21.39
N LEU A 103 34.05 3.44 -22.36
CA LEU A 103 34.44 4.40 -23.41
C LEU A 103 35.55 3.76 -24.27
N THR A 104 35.29 3.73 -25.58
CA THR A 104 36.03 3.11 -26.68
C THR A 104 37.41 3.75 -26.93
N PRO A 105 38.39 3.02 -27.51
CA PRO A 105 39.71 3.58 -27.80
C PRO A 105 39.74 4.24 -29.18
N MET A 106 40.24 5.48 -29.28
CA MET A 106 40.64 6.01 -30.58
C MET A 106 41.81 7.01 -30.50
N ASN A 107 42.85 6.65 -31.25
CA ASN A 107 43.92 7.38 -31.91
C ASN A 107 44.82 8.41 -31.20
N LYS A 108 46.13 8.25 -31.50
CA LYS A 108 47.23 9.21 -31.37
C LYS A 108 46.74 10.60 -31.80
N THR A 109 47.00 11.68 -31.08
CA THR A 109 48.27 12.43 -31.06
C THR A 109 48.19 13.49 -29.95
N GLU A 110 49.34 14.05 -29.57
CA GLU A 110 49.55 15.29 -28.81
C GLU A 110 49.62 15.24 -27.28
N VAL A 111 50.79 15.72 -26.86
CA VAL A 111 51.28 16.02 -25.53
C VAL A 111 50.53 17.26 -25.03
N VAL A 112 49.90 17.21 -23.86
CA VAL A 112 49.76 18.32 -22.85
C VAL A 112 48.68 18.04 -21.77
N HIS A 113 47.66 17.21 -21.97
CA HIS A 113 46.55 17.09 -20.98
C HIS A 113 46.61 15.87 -20.03
N LYS A 114 47.64 15.75 -19.17
CA LYS A 114 47.66 14.69 -18.13
C LYS A 114 47.07 15.08 -16.77
N HIS A 115 47.08 16.37 -16.40
CA HIS A 115 46.55 16.81 -15.10
C HIS A 115 45.01 16.89 -15.05
N SER A 116 44.31 17.13 -16.17
CA SER A 116 42.86 17.39 -16.15
C SER A 116 42.01 16.12 -16.02
N ARG A 117 42.38 15.01 -16.68
CA ARG A 117 41.58 13.77 -16.65
C ARG A 117 41.61 13.04 -15.31
N LEU A 118 42.69 13.18 -14.54
CA LEU A 118 42.81 12.57 -13.21
C LEU A 118 41.98 13.37 -12.19
N ALA A 119 42.02 14.71 -12.29
CA ALA A 119 41.18 15.61 -11.50
C ALA A 119 39.68 15.41 -11.79
N GLU A 120 39.29 15.23 -13.06
CA GLU A 120 37.90 14.99 -13.48
C GLU A 120 37.35 13.64 -12.98
N VAL A 121 38.15 12.57 -13.04
CA VAL A 121 37.78 11.24 -12.49
C VAL A 121 37.78 11.23 -10.95
N LEU A 122 38.49 12.15 -10.30
CA LEU A 122 38.52 12.30 -8.84
C LEU A 122 37.41 13.23 -8.32
N GLN A 123 37.01 14.25 -9.08
CA GLN A 123 35.87 15.12 -8.79
C GLN A 123 34.52 14.40 -8.92
N LEU A 124 34.42 13.37 -9.77
CA LEU A 124 33.21 12.54 -9.86
C LEU A 124 32.85 11.85 -8.52
N GLY A 125 33.81 11.73 -7.59
CA GLY A 125 33.58 11.22 -6.23
C GLY A 125 33.22 12.28 -5.17
N SER A 126 33.44 13.57 -5.43
CA SER A 126 33.08 14.65 -4.48
C SER A 126 31.61 15.01 -4.49
N ASP A 127 30.89 14.78 -5.60
CA ASP A 127 29.43 14.99 -5.69
C ASP A 127 28.62 13.95 -4.89
N ILE A 128 29.30 12.96 -4.29
CA ILE A 128 28.71 11.86 -3.52
C ILE A 128 29.26 11.84 -2.09
N LEU A 129 29.58 13.00 -1.51
CA LEU A 129 29.86 13.08 -0.07
C LEU A 129 28.53 12.92 0.68
N PRO A 130 28.25 11.78 1.36
CA PRO A 130 27.07 11.68 2.19
C PRO A 130 27.23 12.68 3.33
N GLN A 131 26.42 13.73 3.30
CA GLN A 131 26.30 14.64 4.43
C GLN A 131 25.82 13.81 5.62
N TYR A 132 26.46 13.93 6.79
CA TYR A 132 26.00 13.25 8.00
C TYR A 132 24.73 13.95 8.47
N LYS A 133 23.63 13.61 7.80
CA LYS A 133 22.32 14.17 7.99
C LYS A 133 21.37 12.99 8.07
N GLN A 134 20.56 12.94 9.13
CA GLN A 134 19.44 12.00 9.20
C GLN A 134 18.34 12.49 8.27
N GLU A 135 18.62 12.58 6.96
CA GLU A 135 17.58 12.91 6.00
C GLU A 135 16.64 11.73 5.88
N ALA A 136 15.33 11.99 6.05
CA ALA A 136 14.32 11.04 5.63
C ALA A 136 14.65 10.56 4.21
N PRO A 137 14.59 9.26 3.92
CA PRO A 137 15.03 8.70 2.64
C PRO A 137 14.41 9.49 1.50
N LYS A 138 15.26 10.09 0.65
CA LYS A 138 14.82 10.90 -0.49
C LYS A 138 14.01 10.01 -1.42
N THR A 139 12.69 10.18 -1.38
CA THR A 139 11.79 9.52 -2.31
C THR A 139 11.77 10.29 -3.63
N PRO A 140 11.66 9.60 -4.76
CA PRO A 140 11.49 10.25 -6.05
C PRO A 140 10.27 11.21 -6.02
N PRO A 141 10.30 12.33 -6.76
CA PRO A 141 9.10 13.14 -6.96
C PRO A 141 8.00 12.24 -7.55
N HIS A 142 6.76 12.39 -7.05
CA HIS A 142 5.56 11.58 -7.38
C HIS A 142 5.41 10.22 -6.68
N ILE A 143 6.21 9.91 -5.65
CA ILE A 143 5.98 8.72 -4.82
C ILE A 143 5.49 9.15 -3.43
N ILE A 144 4.34 8.61 -3.03
CA ILE A 144 3.71 8.89 -1.74
C ILE A 144 4.18 7.83 -0.74
N LEU A 145 4.63 8.28 0.43
CA LEU A 145 5.01 7.40 1.52
C LEU A 145 3.75 6.79 2.16
N HIS A 146 3.76 5.48 2.41
CA HIS A 146 2.64 4.78 3.05
C HIS A 146 2.27 5.33 4.44
N TYR A 147 3.25 5.88 5.18
CA TYR A 147 3.06 6.50 6.50
C TYR A 147 2.79 8.02 6.46
N CYS A 148 2.63 8.60 5.27
CA CYS A 148 2.31 10.02 5.16
C CYS A 148 0.91 10.31 5.73
N ALA A 149 0.75 11.41 6.48
CA ALA A 149 -0.55 11.82 7.03
C ALA A 149 -1.65 11.91 5.96
N PHE A 150 -1.32 12.43 4.76
CA PHE A 150 -2.26 12.45 3.64
C PHE A 150 -2.74 11.05 3.26
N LYS A 151 -1.82 10.06 3.18
CA LYS A 151 -2.16 8.68 2.83
C LYS A 151 -3.02 8.04 3.92
N THR A 152 -2.72 8.29 5.19
CA THR A 152 -3.53 7.82 6.32
C THR A 152 -4.94 8.40 6.28
N THR A 153 -5.10 9.71 6.04
CA THR A 153 -6.43 10.33 5.91
C THR A 153 -7.20 9.79 4.71
N TRP A 154 -6.54 9.68 3.56
CA TRP A 154 -7.12 9.06 2.35
C TRP A 154 -7.60 7.63 2.64
N ASP A 155 -6.80 6.89 3.38
CA ASP A 155 -7.09 5.52 3.79
C ASP A 155 -8.34 5.38 4.67
N TRP A 156 -8.62 6.38 5.51
CA TRP A 156 -9.87 6.47 6.27
C TRP A 156 -11.06 6.82 5.39
N VAL A 157 -10.89 7.75 4.44
CA VAL A 157 -11.95 8.09 3.46
C VAL A 157 -12.35 6.86 2.66
N ILE A 158 -11.37 6.11 2.14
CA ILE A 158 -11.63 4.87 1.40
C ILE A 158 -12.31 3.83 2.30
N LEU A 159 -11.92 3.70 3.56
CA LEU A 159 -12.58 2.78 4.50
C LEU A 159 -14.06 3.13 4.69
N ILE A 160 -14.38 4.40 4.92
CA ILE A 160 -15.77 4.87 5.07
C ILE A 160 -16.56 4.61 3.79
N LEU A 161 -15.99 4.92 2.62
CA LEU A 161 -16.63 4.64 1.33
C LEU A 161 -16.84 3.15 1.10
N THR A 162 -15.90 2.28 1.49
CA THR A 162 -16.09 0.83 1.39
C THR A 162 -17.25 0.36 2.27
N PHE A 163 -17.37 0.89 3.49
CA PHE A 163 -18.48 0.56 4.38
C PHE A 163 -19.83 1.04 3.81
N TYR A 164 -19.87 2.26 3.26
CA TYR A 164 -21.03 2.77 2.52
C TYR A 164 -21.46 1.82 1.39
N THR A 165 -20.52 1.42 0.53
CA THR A 165 -20.82 0.50 -0.58
C THR A 165 -21.26 -0.89 -0.10
N ALA A 166 -20.72 -1.37 1.01
CA ALA A 166 -21.06 -2.67 1.56
C ALA A 166 -22.49 -2.73 2.12
N ILE A 167 -23.07 -1.58 2.48
CA ILE A 167 -24.48 -1.44 2.89
C ILE A 167 -25.37 -1.17 1.67
N MET A 168 -25.02 -0.18 0.85
CA MET A 168 -25.92 0.28 -0.20
C MET A 168 -26.05 -0.71 -1.37
N VAL A 169 -25.00 -1.47 -1.70
CA VAL A 169 -25.02 -2.41 -2.83
C VAL A 169 -26.01 -3.55 -2.60
N PRO A 170 -25.95 -4.34 -1.50
CA PRO A 170 -26.92 -5.39 -1.23
C PRO A 170 -28.34 -4.83 -1.08
N TYR A 171 -28.49 -3.68 -0.41
CA TYR A 171 -29.78 -3.01 -0.27
C TYR A 171 -30.42 -2.69 -1.63
N ASN A 172 -29.67 -2.07 -2.55
CA ASN A 172 -30.17 -1.70 -3.87
C ASN A 172 -30.49 -2.92 -4.74
N VAL A 173 -29.68 -3.99 -4.65
CA VAL A 173 -29.90 -5.24 -5.39
C VAL A 173 -31.16 -5.94 -4.89
N SER A 174 -31.31 -6.09 -3.57
CA SER A 174 -32.43 -6.81 -2.99
C SER A 174 -33.74 -6.02 -3.08
N PHE A 175 -33.79 -4.77 -2.60
CA PHE A 175 -35.03 -3.99 -2.52
C PHE A 175 -35.44 -3.33 -3.84
N LYS A 176 -34.73 -3.62 -4.94
CA LYS A 176 -34.97 -3.11 -6.30
C LYS A 176 -35.38 -1.63 -6.26
N THR A 177 -34.60 -0.82 -5.54
CA THR A 177 -34.88 0.61 -5.39
C THR A 177 -34.75 1.21 -6.77
N LYS A 178 -35.89 1.47 -7.44
CA LYS A 178 -35.88 2.16 -8.72
C LYS A 178 -35.09 3.46 -8.51
N GLN A 179 -33.94 3.58 -9.17
CA GLN A 179 -33.09 4.77 -9.14
C GLN A 179 -33.78 5.91 -9.91
N ASN A 180 -35.02 6.24 -9.55
CA ASN A 180 -35.78 7.33 -10.14
C ASN A 180 -35.15 8.69 -9.83
N ASN A 181 -34.26 8.74 -8.82
CA ASN A 181 -33.52 9.94 -8.47
C ASN A 181 -32.12 9.86 -9.11
N ILE A 182 -31.90 10.69 -10.12
CA ILE A 182 -30.59 10.95 -10.75
C ILE A 182 -29.51 11.24 -9.69
N ALA A 183 -29.89 11.85 -8.56
CA ALA A 183 -29.00 12.11 -7.44
C ALA A 183 -28.28 10.86 -6.90
N TRP A 184 -28.97 9.71 -6.77
CA TRP A 184 -28.35 8.48 -6.29
C TRP A 184 -27.35 7.90 -7.29
N LEU A 185 -27.68 7.97 -8.58
CA LEU A 185 -26.78 7.55 -9.66
C LEU A 185 -25.52 8.43 -9.71
N VAL A 186 -25.68 9.75 -9.55
CA VAL A 186 -24.55 10.69 -9.48
C VAL A 186 -23.67 10.39 -8.27
N LEU A 187 -24.26 10.14 -7.10
CA LEU A 187 -23.52 9.81 -5.90
C LEU A 187 -22.72 8.50 -6.08
N ASP A 188 -23.36 7.44 -6.58
CA ASP A 188 -22.67 6.17 -6.87
C ASP A 188 -21.52 6.35 -7.87
N SER A 189 -21.72 7.19 -8.89
CA SER A 189 -20.69 7.54 -9.88
C SER A 189 -19.50 8.29 -9.24
N VAL A 190 -19.77 9.24 -8.34
CA VAL A 190 -18.72 9.97 -7.61
C VAL A 190 -17.90 9.02 -6.74
N VAL A 191 -18.56 8.09 -6.04
CA VAL A 191 -17.89 7.07 -5.23
C VAL A 191 -16.97 6.20 -6.10
N ASP A 192 -17.44 5.77 -7.27
CA ASP A 192 -16.65 4.97 -8.22
C ASP A 192 -15.42 5.75 -8.74
N VAL A 193 -15.54 7.06 -9.01
CA VAL A 193 -14.40 7.92 -9.37
C VAL A 193 -13.37 8.01 -8.23
N ILE A 194 -13.80 8.13 -6.97
CA ILE A 194 -12.88 8.16 -5.84
C ILE A 194 -12.10 6.84 -5.73
N PHE A 195 -12.76 5.70 -5.96
CA PHE A 195 -12.07 4.40 -6.01
C PHE A 195 -11.12 4.26 -7.20
N LEU A 196 -11.43 4.86 -8.34
CA LEU A 196 -10.51 4.90 -9.48
C LEU A 196 -9.25 5.73 -9.15
N VAL A 197 -9.43 6.87 -8.47
CA VAL A 197 -8.30 7.67 -7.97
C VAL A 197 -7.47 6.88 -6.95
N ASP A 198 -8.10 6.09 -6.08
CA ASP A 198 -7.39 5.19 -5.14
C ASP A 198 -6.49 4.18 -5.86
N ILE A 199 -6.97 3.59 -6.97
CA ILE A 199 -6.15 2.67 -7.79
C ILE A 199 -4.91 3.40 -8.31
N VAL A 200 -5.08 4.62 -8.84
CA VAL A 200 -3.95 5.43 -9.32
C VAL A 200 -2.98 5.76 -8.19
N LEU A 201 -3.48 6.11 -7.00
CA LEU A 201 -2.64 6.39 -5.83
C LEU A 201 -1.88 5.14 -5.34
N ASN A 202 -2.50 3.95 -5.40
CA ASN A 202 -1.86 2.70 -5.03
C ASN A 202 -0.67 2.37 -5.95
N PHE A 203 -0.72 2.74 -7.24
CA PHE A 203 0.43 2.62 -8.14
C PHE A 203 1.61 3.55 -7.78
N HIS A 204 1.37 4.61 -7.00
CA HIS A 204 2.35 5.62 -6.60
C HIS A 204 2.71 5.57 -5.10
N THR A 205 2.18 4.61 -4.34
CA THR A 205 2.43 4.50 -2.90
C THR A 205 3.54 3.48 -2.63
N THR A 206 4.46 3.78 -1.70
CA THR A 206 5.47 2.81 -1.24
C THR A 206 4.87 1.61 -0.54
N PHE A 207 5.57 0.48 -0.51
CA PHE A 207 5.18 -0.69 0.27
C PHE A 207 6.36 -1.24 1.08
N VAL A 208 6.04 -2.01 2.12
CA VAL A 208 7.02 -2.65 3.00
C VAL A 208 7.27 -4.07 2.50
N GLY A 209 8.53 -4.40 2.22
CA GLY A 209 8.94 -5.74 1.82
C GLY A 209 8.95 -6.73 2.99
N PRO A 210 9.10 -8.04 2.72
CA PRO A 210 9.18 -9.06 3.77
C PRO A 210 10.37 -8.90 4.72
N GLY A 211 11.42 -8.18 4.30
CA GLY A 211 12.57 -7.83 5.14
C GLY A 211 12.39 -6.57 6.00
N GLY A 212 11.20 -5.95 6.00
CA GLY A 212 10.94 -4.69 6.72
C GLY A 212 11.49 -3.44 6.02
N GLU A 213 12.09 -3.59 4.85
CA GLU A 213 12.62 -2.49 4.05
C GLU A 213 11.52 -1.75 3.28
N VAL A 214 11.61 -0.42 3.25
CA VAL A 214 10.66 0.44 2.51
C VAL A 214 11.11 0.53 1.06
N ILE A 215 10.33 -0.10 0.17
CA ILE A 215 10.61 -0.10 -1.26
C ILE A 215 10.00 1.14 -1.90
N SER A 216 10.86 1.96 -2.53
CA SER A 216 10.49 3.20 -3.21
C SER A 216 10.69 3.17 -4.73
N ASP A 217 11.11 2.05 -5.32
CA ASP A 217 11.26 1.93 -6.77
C ASP A 217 9.89 1.84 -7.46
N PRO A 218 9.53 2.80 -8.36
CA PRO A 218 8.22 2.82 -9.01
C PRO A 218 7.99 1.64 -9.96
N LYS A 219 9.02 1.01 -10.52
CA LYS A 219 8.81 -0.20 -11.35
C LYS A 219 8.40 -1.39 -10.49
N LEU A 220 9.06 -1.55 -9.35
CA LEU A 220 8.80 -2.64 -8.42
C LEU A 220 7.45 -2.50 -7.74
N ILE A 221 7.08 -1.29 -7.32
CA ILE A 221 5.75 -0.96 -6.76
C ILE A 221 4.64 -1.39 -7.73
N ARG A 222 4.71 -0.91 -8.97
CA ARG A 222 3.67 -1.18 -9.98
C ARG A 222 3.57 -2.67 -10.32
N MET A 223 4.70 -3.37 -10.48
CA MET A 223 4.70 -4.81 -10.78
C MET A 223 4.11 -5.64 -9.64
N ASN A 224 4.45 -5.30 -8.39
CA ASN A 224 3.90 -5.97 -7.22
C ASN A 224 2.38 -5.74 -7.11
N TYR A 225 1.92 -4.51 -7.32
CA TYR A 225 0.50 -4.17 -7.28
C TYR A 225 -0.31 -4.84 -8.41
N LEU A 226 0.23 -4.88 -9.63
CA LEU A 226 -0.39 -5.59 -10.76
C LEU A 226 -0.59 -7.08 -10.49
N LYS A 227 0.40 -7.73 -9.85
CA LYS A 227 0.37 -9.16 -9.55
C LYS A 227 -0.60 -9.53 -8.43
N THR A 228 -0.82 -8.63 -7.47
CA THR A 228 -1.51 -8.96 -6.22
C THR A 228 -2.97 -8.50 -6.21
N TRP A 229 -3.22 -7.20 -6.34
CA TRP A 229 -4.51 -6.60 -6.01
C TRP A 229 -5.17 -5.85 -7.16
N PHE A 230 -4.40 -5.45 -8.18
CA PHE A 230 -4.91 -4.61 -9.27
C PHE A 230 -6.15 -5.19 -9.96
N VAL A 231 -6.15 -6.49 -10.26
CA VAL A 231 -7.28 -7.13 -10.98
C VAL A 231 -8.56 -7.07 -10.15
N ILE A 232 -8.47 -7.35 -8.84
CA ILE A 232 -9.60 -7.30 -7.92
C ILE A 232 -10.10 -5.85 -7.80
N ASP A 233 -9.17 -4.91 -7.61
CA ASP A 233 -9.48 -3.49 -7.47
C ASP A 233 -10.16 -2.94 -8.74
N LEU A 234 -9.65 -3.30 -9.93
CA LEU A 234 -10.17 -2.89 -11.23
C LEU A 234 -11.58 -3.45 -11.48
N LEU A 235 -11.78 -4.76 -11.29
CA LEU A 235 -13.11 -5.36 -11.45
C LEU A 235 -14.13 -4.74 -10.49
N SER A 236 -13.69 -4.45 -9.26
CA SER A 236 -14.56 -3.86 -8.25
C SER A 236 -14.95 -2.41 -8.55
N CYS A 237 -14.22 -1.67 -9.39
CA CYS A 237 -14.45 -0.24 -9.68
C CYS A 237 -15.19 0.02 -11.00
N LEU A 238 -15.58 -1.02 -11.75
CA LEU A 238 -16.26 -0.84 -13.02
C LEU A 238 -17.66 -0.21 -12.85
N PRO A 239 -17.99 0.86 -13.59
CA PRO A 239 -19.30 1.49 -13.53
C PRO A 239 -20.31 0.72 -14.39
N TYR A 240 -20.76 -0.44 -13.91
CA TYR A 240 -21.68 -1.33 -14.64
C TYR A 240 -22.99 -0.65 -15.07
N ASP A 241 -23.48 0.31 -14.28
CA ASP A 241 -24.68 1.11 -14.59
C ASP A 241 -24.54 1.92 -15.88
N ILE A 242 -23.36 2.50 -16.10
CA ILE A 242 -23.07 3.32 -17.27
C ILE A 242 -22.97 2.43 -18.52
N ILE A 243 -22.33 1.27 -18.39
CA ILE A 243 -22.20 0.29 -19.49
C ILE A 243 -23.59 -0.16 -19.95
N ASN A 244 -24.46 -0.52 -19.01
CA ASN A 244 -25.84 -0.92 -19.31
C ASN A 244 -26.70 0.20 -19.91
N ALA A 245 -26.40 1.47 -19.64
CA ALA A 245 -27.14 2.60 -20.21
C ALA A 245 -26.74 2.93 -21.66
N PHE A 246 -25.49 2.63 -22.05
CA PHE A 246 -24.99 2.90 -23.40
C PHE A 246 -25.31 1.78 -24.39
N GLU A 247 -25.29 0.56 -23.90
CA GLU A 247 -25.63 -0.63 -24.66
C GLU A 247 -27.15 -0.79 -24.51
N ASN A 248 -27.96 -0.46 -25.51
CA ASN A 248 -29.43 -0.63 -25.46
C ASN A 248 -29.78 -2.14 -25.48
N VAL A 249 -29.36 -2.88 -24.45
CA VAL A 249 -29.44 -4.34 -24.39
C VAL A 249 -30.81 -4.80 -23.89
N ASP A 250 -31.22 -5.98 -24.34
CA ASP A 250 -32.45 -6.64 -23.91
C ASP A 250 -32.59 -6.69 -22.38
N GLU A 251 -33.83 -6.63 -21.87
CA GLU A 251 -34.15 -6.57 -20.43
C GLU A 251 -33.48 -7.70 -19.62
N GLY A 252 -33.33 -8.89 -20.20
CA GLY A 252 -32.65 -10.01 -19.56
C GLY A 252 -31.16 -9.74 -19.27
N ILE A 253 -30.45 -9.11 -20.20
CA ILE A 253 -29.02 -8.78 -20.04
C ILE A 253 -28.85 -7.60 -19.08
N SER A 254 -29.77 -6.64 -19.10
CA SER A 254 -29.82 -5.54 -18.13
C SER A 254 -29.97 -6.04 -16.69
N SER A 255 -30.77 -7.09 -16.46
CA SER A 255 -30.91 -7.70 -15.13
C SER A 255 -29.62 -8.37 -14.63
N LEU A 256 -28.85 -8.99 -15.54
CA LEU A 256 -27.55 -9.59 -15.24
C LEU A 256 -26.50 -8.52 -14.89
N PHE A 257 -26.43 -7.43 -15.65
CA PHE A 257 -25.55 -6.30 -15.34
C PHE A 257 -25.89 -5.63 -14.02
N SER A 258 -27.18 -5.54 -13.66
CA SER A 258 -27.60 -5.05 -12.35
C SER A 258 -27.15 -5.97 -11.22
N SER A 259 -27.13 -7.29 -11.45
CA SER A 259 -26.65 -8.29 -10.49
C SER A 259 -25.12 -8.28 -10.33
N LEU A 260 -24.38 -7.91 -11.38
CA LEU A 260 -22.91 -7.74 -11.33
C LEU A 260 -22.45 -6.64 -10.36
N LYS A 261 -23.35 -5.75 -9.90
CA LYS A 261 -23.05 -4.78 -8.84
C LYS A 261 -22.49 -5.43 -7.57
N VAL A 262 -22.83 -6.70 -7.30
CA VAL A 262 -22.30 -7.46 -6.16
C VAL A 262 -20.77 -7.59 -6.21
N VAL A 263 -20.14 -7.52 -7.39
CA VAL A 263 -18.67 -7.48 -7.55
C VAL A 263 -18.04 -6.29 -6.81
N ARG A 264 -18.79 -5.20 -6.57
CA ARG A 264 -18.32 -4.07 -5.75
C ARG A 264 -18.01 -4.48 -4.30
N LEU A 265 -18.57 -5.57 -3.78
CA LEU A 265 -18.25 -6.08 -2.43
C LEU A 265 -16.81 -6.59 -2.32
N LEU A 266 -16.14 -6.90 -3.44
CA LEU A 266 -14.70 -7.24 -3.44
C LEU A 266 -13.83 -6.10 -2.88
N ARG A 267 -14.35 -4.85 -2.85
CA ARG A 267 -13.68 -3.70 -2.21
C ARG A 267 -13.44 -3.91 -0.72
N LEU A 268 -14.19 -4.81 -0.05
CA LEU A 268 -13.92 -5.17 1.35
C LEU A 268 -12.57 -5.85 1.55
N GLY A 269 -11.98 -6.44 0.50
CA GLY A 269 -10.60 -6.91 0.52
C GLY A 269 -9.60 -5.82 0.90
N ARG A 270 -9.94 -4.54 0.68
CA ARG A 270 -9.12 -3.40 1.12
C ARG A 270 -9.02 -3.29 2.64
N VAL A 271 -10.07 -3.69 3.37
CA VAL A 271 -10.09 -3.70 4.84
C VAL A 271 -9.10 -4.74 5.35
N ALA A 272 -9.05 -5.92 4.71
CA ALA A 272 -8.10 -6.98 5.07
C ALA A 272 -6.64 -6.51 4.99
N ARG A 273 -6.30 -5.66 4.02
CA ARG A 273 -4.93 -5.09 3.89
C ARG A 273 -4.53 -4.16 5.04
N LYS A 274 -5.50 -3.63 5.78
CA LYS A 274 -5.27 -2.74 6.93
C LYS A 274 -5.54 -3.43 8.26
N LEU A 275 -6.01 -4.66 8.22
CA LEU A 275 -6.41 -5.40 9.41
C LEU A 275 -5.24 -5.52 10.38
N ASP A 276 -4.05 -5.83 9.87
CA ASP A 276 -2.83 -5.97 10.69
C ASP A 276 -2.56 -4.73 11.56
N HIS A 277 -2.77 -3.53 11.04
CA HIS A 277 -2.60 -2.29 11.80
C HIS A 277 -3.67 -2.09 12.88
N TYR A 278 -4.92 -2.53 12.62
CA TYR A 278 -6.00 -2.43 13.61
C TYR A 278 -5.92 -3.51 14.68
N LEU A 279 -5.35 -4.69 14.36
CA LEU A 279 -5.17 -5.79 15.31
C LEU A 279 -4.21 -5.44 16.46
N GLU A 280 -3.33 -4.46 16.28
CA GLU A 280 -2.45 -3.95 17.36
C GLU A 280 -3.23 -3.25 18.48
N TYR A 281 -4.41 -2.70 18.18
CA TYR A 281 -5.23 -1.94 19.14
C TYR A 281 -6.48 -2.72 19.54
N GLY A 282 -6.44 -3.40 20.70
CA GLY A 282 -7.53 -4.29 21.15
C GLY A 282 -8.94 -3.65 21.17
N ALA A 283 -9.06 -2.37 21.54
CA ALA A 283 -10.35 -1.66 21.50
C ALA A 283 -10.86 -1.43 20.06
N ALA A 284 -9.95 -1.17 19.10
CA ALA A 284 -10.29 -1.01 17.70
C ALA A 284 -10.80 -2.32 17.10
N VAL A 285 -10.24 -3.47 17.53
CA VAL A 285 -10.72 -4.80 17.13
C VAL A 285 -12.16 -5.04 17.59
N LEU A 286 -12.51 -4.65 18.82
CA LEU A 286 -13.88 -4.80 19.32
C LEU A 286 -14.88 -3.94 18.50
N VAL A 287 -14.51 -2.69 18.19
CA VAL A 287 -15.34 -1.80 17.34
C VAL A 287 -15.49 -2.39 15.94
N LEU A 288 -14.38 -2.84 15.33
CA LEU A 288 -14.40 -3.49 14.01
C LEU A 288 -15.31 -4.71 14.02
N LEU A 289 -15.28 -5.51 15.09
CA LEU A 289 -16.16 -6.65 15.25
C LEU A 289 -17.62 -6.20 15.31
N VAL A 290 -18.00 -5.23 16.14
CA VAL A 290 -19.38 -4.72 16.14
C VAL A 290 -19.84 -4.24 14.75
N CYS A 291 -18.96 -3.57 13.99
CA CYS A 291 -19.26 -3.14 12.62
C CYS A 291 -19.47 -4.33 11.66
N VAL A 292 -18.61 -5.36 11.74
CA VAL A 292 -18.74 -6.59 10.93
C VAL A 292 -20.02 -7.34 11.26
N PHE A 293 -20.41 -7.40 12.54
CA PHE A 293 -21.67 -8.00 12.97
C PHE A 293 -22.86 -7.31 12.29
N GLY A 294 -22.92 -5.98 12.39
CA GLY A 294 -23.99 -5.19 11.77
C GLY A 294 -24.04 -5.37 10.25
N LEU A 295 -22.87 -5.45 9.60
CA LEU A 295 -22.80 -5.68 8.15
C LEU A 295 -23.30 -7.07 7.76
N VAL A 296 -22.92 -8.12 8.49
CA VAL A 296 -23.41 -9.49 8.25
C VAL A 296 -24.91 -9.57 8.51
N ALA A 297 -25.42 -8.96 9.58
CA ALA A 297 -26.85 -8.90 9.86
C ALA A 297 -27.62 -8.20 8.73
N HIS A 298 -27.08 -7.11 8.20
CA HIS A 298 -27.63 -6.39 7.05
C HIS A 298 -27.64 -7.24 5.78
N TRP A 299 -26.54 -7.95 5.47
CA TRP A 299 -26.49 -8.83 4.28
C TRP A 299 -27.48 -9.97 4.38
N LEU A 300 -27.54 -10.63 5.53
CA LEU A 300 -28.51 -11.69 5.77
C LEU A 300 -29.94 -11.15 5.70
N ALA A 301 -30.20 -9.90 6.13
CA ALA A 301 -31.52 -9.27 6.02
C ALA A 301 -31.91 -9.01 4.55
N CYS A 302 -30.95 -8.58 3.72
CA CYS A 302 -31.16 -8.41 2.29
C CYS A 302 -31.45 -9.75 1.60
N ILE A 303 -30.73 -10.82 1.97
CA ILE A 303 -30.99 -12.18 1.48
C ILE A 303 -32.35 -12.68 1.94
N TRP A 304 -32.69 -12.48 3.23
CA TRP A 304 -34.00 -12.85 3.79
C TRP A 304 -35.16 -12.18 3.05
N TYR A 305 -35.02 -10.87 2.78
CA TYR A 305 -35.98 -10.16 1.93
C TYR A 305 -36.05 -10.75 0.52
N SER A 306 -34.91 -11.02 -0.11
CA SER A 306 -34.88 -11.56 -1.48
C SER A 306 -35.53 -12.94 -1.57
N ILE A 307 -35.40 -13.78 -0.54
CA ILE A 307 -36.11 -15.07 -0.44
C ILE A 307 -37.62 -14.82 -0.34
N GLY A 308 -38.05 -13.91 0.54
CA GLY A 308 -39.47 -13.56 0.66
C GLY A 308 -40.07 -12.99 -0.62
N ASP A 309 -39.36 -12.10 -1.31
CA ASP A 309 -39.76 -11.50 -2.59
C ASP A 309 -39.92 -12.57 -3.69
N TYR A 310 -39.03 -13.57 -3.68
CA TYR A 310 -39.07 -14.70 -4.62
C TYR A 310 -40.20 -15.70 -4.33
N GLU A 311 -40.51 -15.95 -3.05
CA GLU A 311 -41.53 -16.94 -2.65
C GLU A 311 -42.95 -16.38 -2.59
N VAL A 312 -43.12 -15.09 -2.26
CA VAL A 312 -44.45 -14.52 -2.00
C VAL A 312 -45.37 -14.61 -3.23
N ILE A 313 -44.84 -14.38 -4.43
CA ILE A 313 -45.58 -14.42 -5.69
C ILE A 313 -44.82 -15.34 -6.63
N ASP A 314 -45.40 -16.50 -6.94
CA ASP A 314 -44.85 -17.39 -7.97
C ASP A 314 -45.14 -16.80 -9.35
N GLU A 315 -44.11 -16.33 -10.04
CA GLU A 315 -44.22 -15.73 -11.38
C GLU A 315 -44.81 -16.69 -12.42
N VAL A 316 -44.66 -18.02 -12.24
CA VAL A 316 -45.10 -19.02 -13.22
C VAL A 316 -46.59 -19.29 -13.09
N THR A 317 -47.09 -19.43 -11.86
CA THR A 317 -48.50 -19.76 -11.60
C THR A 317 -49.34 -18.52 -11.26
N ASN A 318 -48.71 -17.37 -11.04
CA ASN A 318 -49.30 -16.12 -10.56
C ASN A 318 -50.12 -16.31 -9.26
N THR A 319 -49.71 -17.28 -8.43
CA THR A 319 -50.34 -17.57 -7.14
C THR A 319 -49.55 -16.94 -6.00
N ILE A 320 -50.27 -16.52 -4.96
CA ILE A 320 -49.66 -15.96 -3.76
C ILE A 320 -49.41 -17.07 -2.74
N GLN A 321 -48.20 -17.14 -2.22
CA GLN A 321 -47.84 -18.12 -1.20
C GLN A 321 -48.16 -17.56 0.19
N ILE A 322 -49.30 -18.01 0.74
CA ILE A 322 -49.88 -17.53 2.02
C ILE A 322 -48.97 -17.86 3.20
N ASP A 323 -48.17 -18.92 3.08
CA ASP A 323 -47.31 -19.35 4.17
C ASP A 323 -46.06 -18.47 4.31
N SER A 324 -45.60 -17.79 3.25
CA SER A 324 -44.36 -16.99 3.28
C SER A 324 -44.36 -15.94 4.40
N TRP A 325 -43.20 -15.74 5.03
CA TRP A 325 -43.01 -14.74 6.08
C TRP A 325 -43.44 -13.33 5.63
N LEU A 326 -43.23 -13.01 4.35
CA LEU A 326 -43.53 -11.70 3.78
C LEU A 326 -45.04 -11.45 3.67
N TYR A 327 -45.81 -12.49 3.35
CA TYR A 327 -47.27 -12.44 3.34
C TYR A 327 -47.83 -12.31 4.76
N GLN A 328 -47.31 -13.09 5.71
CA GLN A 328 -47.71 -13.02 7.12
C GLN A 328 -47.41 -11.63 7.71
N LEU A 329 -46.26 -11.06 7.39
CA LEU A 329 -45.92 -9.68 7.77
C LEU A 329 -46.96 -8.68 7.21
N ALA A 330 -47.30 -8.79 5.92
CA ALA A 330 -48.29 -7.91 5.29
C ALA A 330 -49.66 -7.93 5.98
N LEU A 331 -50.10 -9.11 6.43
CA LEU A 331 -51.33 -9.26 7.21
C LEU A 331 -51.22 -8.60 8.59
N SER A 332 -50.12 -8.85 9.32
CA SER A 332 -49.92 -8.29 10.66
C SER A 332 -49.84 -6.76 10.69
N ILE A 333 -49.25 -6.14 9.68
CA ILE A 333 -49.13 -4.68 9.54
C ILE A 333 -50.43 -4.05 9.03
N GLY A 334 -51.34 -4.84 8.43
CA GLY A 334 -52.61 -4.36 7.88
C GLY A 334 -52.52 -3.81 6.45
N THR A 335 -51.44 -4.13 5.73
CA THR A 335 -51.25 -3.77 4.31
C THR A 335 -51.14 -5.03 3.44
N PRO A 336 -52.23 -5.81 3.30
CA PRO A 336 -52.20 -7.09 2.59
C PRO A 336 -52.02 -6.92 1.08
N TYR A 337 -51.51 -7.96 0.43
CA TYR A 337 -51.48 -8.08 -1.02
C TYR A 337 -52.89 -8.31 -1.57
N ARG A 338 -53.20 -7.66 -2.70
CA ARG A 338 -54.52 -7.73 -3.36
C ARG A 338 -54.32 -8.04 -4.83
N TYR A 339 -55.09 -8.99 -5.34
CA TYR A 339 -55.04 -9.33 -6.76
C TYR A 339 -55.87 -8.33 -7.58
N ASN A 340 -55.23 -7.62 -8.50
CA ASN A 340 -55.92 -6.74 -9.44
C ASN A 340 -56.31 -7.54 -10.69
N THR A 341 -57.57 -7.97 -10.76
CA THR A 341 -58.11 -8.75 -11.90
C THR A 341 -58.00 -8.02 -13.24
N SER A 342 -58.00 -6.68 -13.22
CA SER A 342 -57.90 -5.83 -14.41
C SER A 342 -56.51 -5.86 -15.03
N ALA A 343 -55.46 -5.86 -14.20
CA ALA A 343 -54.07 -5.83 -14.63
C ALA A 343 -53.43 -7.23 -14.66
N GLY A 344 -54.04 -8.22 -14.02
CA GLY A 344 -53.47 -9.56 -13.85
C GLY A 344 -52.27 -9.61 -12.91
N ILE A 345 -52.10 -8.59 -12.06
CA ILE A 345 -50.92 -8.39 -11.20
C ILE A 345 -51.36 -8.28 -9.73
N TRP A 346 -50.52 -8.79 -8.84
CA TRP A 346 -50.64 -8.59 -7.41
C TRP A 346 -50.12 -7.19 -7.01
N GLU A 347 -50.97 -6.41 -6.36
CA GLU A 347 -50.67 -5.05 -5.90
C GLU A 347 -50.76 -4.94 -4.37
N GLY A 348 -50.07 -3.96 -3.80
CA GLY A 348 -50.05 -3.70 -2.36
C GLY A 348 -48.81 -4.25 -1.66
N GLY A 349 -48.98 -4.68 -0.41
CA GLY A 349 -47.87 -5.09 0.46
C GLY A 349 -47.30 -3.96 1.33
N PRO A 350 -46.39 -4.29 2.27
CA PRO A 350 -45.80 -3.32 3.18
C PRO A 350 -44.84 -2.35 2.47
N SER A 351 -44.65 -1.17 3.05
CA SER A 351 -43.64 -0.22 2.57
C SER A 351 -42.22 -0.79 2.64
N LYS A 352 -41.35 -0.40 1.69
CA LYS A 352 -39.94 -0.88 1.63
C LYS A 352 -39.17 -0.64 2.92
N ASP A 353 -39.40 0.49 3.58
CA ASP A 353 -38.75 0.83 4.85
C ASP A 353 -39.16 -0.15 5.95
N SER A 354 -40.46 -0.47 6.03
CA SER A 354 -40.95 -1.48 6.98
C SER A 354 -40.39 -2.86 6.67
N LEU A 355 -40.32 -3.24 5.39
CA LEU A 355 -39.75 -4.53 4.98
C LEU A 355 -38.28 -4.65 5.39
N TYR A 356 -37.49 -3.59 5.16
CA TYR A 356 -36.10 -3.55 5.57
C TYR A 356 -35.93 -3.67 7.08
N VAL A 357 -36.68 -2.89 7.85
CA VAL A 357 -36.61 -2.91 9.33
C VAL A 357 -37.04 -4.26 9.87
N SER A 358 -38.12 -4.85 9.35
CA SER A 358 -38.60 -6.18 9.76
C SER A 358 -37.61 -7.29 9.41
N SER A 359 -37.01 -7.27 8.23
CA SER A 359 -35.96 -8.23 7.85
C SER A 359 -34.73 -8.11 8.74
N LEU A 360 -34.28 -6.88 9.01
CA LEU A 360 -33.12 -6.63 9.89
C LEU A 360 -33.42 -7.05 11.33
N TYR A 361 -34.64 -6.77 11.82
CA TYR A 361 -35.09 -7.22 13.13
C TYR A 361 -35.03 -8.75 13.23
N PHE A 362 -35.58 -9.47 12.24
CA PHE A 362 -35.53 -10.92 12.22
C PHE A 362 -34.08 -11.44 12.25
N THR A 363 -33.22 -10.98 11.34
CA THR A 363 -31.83 -11.45 11.29
C THR A 363 -31.03 -11.12 12.54
N MET A 364 -31.23 -9.93 13.13
CA MET A 364 -30.63 -9.59 14.41
C MET A 364 -31.07 -10.56 15.49
N THR A 365 -32.38 -10.84 15.62
CA THR A 365 -32.89 -11.75 16.66
C THR A 365 -32.42 -13.19 16.48
N SER A 366 -32.22 -13.65 15.24
CA SER A 366 -31.65 -14.96 14.93
C SER A 366 -30.15 -15.02 15.22
N LEU A 367 -29.38 -14.00 14.83
CA LEU A 367 -27.94 -13.95 15.05
C LEU A 367 -27.57 -13.79 16.53
N THR A 368 -28.36 -13.04 17.29
CA THR A 368 -28.17 -12.87 18.75
C THR A 368 -28.83 -13.98 19.56
N THR A 369 -29.32 -15.04 18.91
CA THR A 369 -29.96 -16.23 19.53
C THR A 369 -31.15 -15.94 20.45
N ILE A 370 -31.81 -14.78 20.30
CA ILE A 370 -32.98 -14.39 21.10
C ILE A 370 -34.25 -15.07 20.58
N GLY A 371 -34.49 -14.99 19.27
CA GLY A 371 -35.60 -15.68 18.60
C GLY A 371 -37.00 -15.37 19.16
N PHE A 372 -37.45 -14.10 19.13
CA PHE A 372 -38.76 -13.71 19.66
C PHE A 372 -39.97 -14.39 18.98
N GLY A 373 -39.82 -14.87 17.74
CA GLY A 373 -40.87 -15.62 17.03
C GLY A 373 -41.96 -14.78 16.35
N ASN A 374 -41.87 -13.44 16.40
CA ASN A 374 -42.81 -12.55 15.70
C ASN A 374 -42.75 -12.70 14.17
N ILE A 375 -41.55 -12.96 13.66
CA ILE A 375 -41.28 -13.35 12.26
C ILE A 375 -40.57 -14.69 12.35
N ALA A 376 -41.07 -15.69 11.66
CA ALA A 376 -40.55 -17.06 11.73
C ALA A 376 -40.57 -17.70 10.33
N PRO A 377 -39.59 -18.57 10.03
CA PRO A 377 -39.56 -19.31 8.79
C PRO A 377 -40.65 -20.39 8.75
N THR A 378 -41.45 -20.40 7.70
CA THR A 378 -42.54 -21.35 7.49
C THR A 378 -42.25 -22.29 6.33
N THR A 379 -41.70 -21.76 5.24
CA THR A 379 -41.36 -22.52 4.03
C THR A 379 -40.06 -23.31 4.21
N ASP A 380 -39.83 -24.31 3.36
CA ASP A 380 -38.64 -25.16 3.47
C ASP A 380 -37.35 -24.38 3.16
N VAL A 381 -37.38 -23.45 2.20
CA VAL A 381 -36.24 -22.59 1.87
C VAL A 381 -35.96 -21.60 3.01
N GLU A 382 -37.00 -20.97 3.56
CA GLU A 382 -36.88 -20.07 4.71
C GLU A 382 -36.28 -20.80 5.93
N LYS A 383 -36.71 -22.05 6.19
CA LYS A 383 -36.17 -22.89 7.27
C LYS A 383 -34.72 -23.25 7.04
N MET A 384 -34.36 -23.69 5.84
CA MET A 384 -32.97 -24.01 5.49
C MET A 384 -32.05 -22.79 5.68
N PHE A 385 -32.49 -21.62 5.22
CA PHE A 385 -31.75 -20.38 5.39
C PHE A 385 -31.63 -19.98 6.86
N SER A 386 -32.70 -20.14 7.65
CA SER A 386 -32.69 -19.86 9.09
C SER A 386 -31.72 -20.74 9.86
N VAL A 387 -31.63 -22.04 9.54
CA VAL A 387 -30.63 -22.94 10.11
C VAL A 387 -29.21 -22.46 9.78
N ALA A 388 -28.95 -22.06 8.53
CA ALA A 388 -27.65 -21.53 8.13
C ALA A 388 -27.30 -20.23 8.90
N MET A 389 -28.25 -19.31 9.05
CA MET A 389 -28.06 -18.08 9.82
C MET A 389 -27.75 -18.36 11.29
N MET A 390 -28.47 -19.29 11.92
CA MET A 390 -28.21 -19.68 13.32
C MET A 390 -26.79 -20.23 13.50
N MET A 391 -26.29 -21.04 12.55
CA MET A 391 -24.92 -21.55 12.58
C MET A 391 -23.86 -20.44 12.47
N VAL A 392 -24.12 -19.41 11.66
CA VAL A 392 -23.25 -18.23 11.56
C VAL A 392 -23.29 -17.42 12.87
N GLY A 393 -24.49 -17.19 13.41
CA GLY A 393 -24.69 -16.46 14.67
C GLY A 393 -23.95 -17.10 15.85
N CYS A 394 -24.06 -18.41 16.03
CA CYS A 394 -23.36 -19.14 17.10
C CYS A 394 -21.84 -18.98 17.04
N LYS A 395 -21.24 -19.10 15.85
CA LYS A 395 -19.79 -18.91 15.66
C LYS A 395 -19.37 -17.48 15.97
N TYR A 396 -20.17 -16.53 15.50
CA TYR A 396 -19.90 -15.11 15.69
C TYR A 396 -19.94 -14.71 17.17
N PHE A 397 -20.99 -15.14 17.88
CA PHE A 397 -21.18 -14.85 19.28
C PHE A 397 -20.04 -15.43 20.14
N ASN A 398 -19.61 -16.66 19.85
CA ASN A 398 -18.45 -17.26 20.52
C ASN A 398 -17.17 -16.43 20.29
N PHE A 399 -16.88 -16.09 19.03
CA PHE A 399 -15.71 -15.27 18.69
C PHE A 399 -15.75 -13.88 19.34
N PHE A 400 -16.94 -13.26 19.43
CA PHE A 400 -17.13 -11.98 20.09
C PHE A 400 -16.82 -12.04 21.59
N ILE A 401 -17.36 -13.05 22.29
CA ILE A 401 -17.08 -13.24 23.72
C ILE A 401 -15.60 -13.48 23.96
N GLU A 402 -14.94 -14.30 23.16
CA GLU A 402 -13.50 -14.58 23.29
C GLU A 402 -12.67 -13.29 23.20
N ASN A 403 -12.91 -12.46 22.18
CA ASN A 403 -12.19 -11.20 21.99
C ASN A 403 -12.52 -10.17 23.08
N TYR A 404 -13.77 -10.08 23.51
CA TYR A 404 -14.19 -9.19 24.59
C TYR A 404 -13.54 -9.56 25.93
N CYS A 405 -13.55 -10.85 26.29
CA CYS A 405 -12.90 -11.36 27.49
C CYS A 405 -11.38 -11.12 27.46
N TYR A 406 -10.73 -11.34 26.31
CA TYR A 406 -9.30 -11.08 26.13
C TYR A 406 -8.98 -9.59 26.35
N TRP A 407 -9.76 -8.70 25.73
CA TRP A 407 -9.60 -7.26 25.91
C TRP A 407 -9.79 -6.83 27.37
N GLN A 408 -10.83 -7.33 28.02
CA GLN A 408 -11.11 -7.03 29.43
C GLN A 408 -9.98 -7.52 30.36
N PHE A 409 -9.45 -8.72 30.13
CA PHE A 409 -8.34 -9.26 30.91
C PHE A 409 -7.05 -8.45 30.71
N SER A 410 -6.71 -8.12 29.46
CA SER A 410 -5.56 -7.27 29.13
C SER A 410 -5.67 -5.88 29.78
N TRP A 411 -6.87 -5.28 29.75
CA TRP A 411 -7.14 -4.01 30.39
C TRP A 411 -6.97 -4.07 31.92
N LEU A 412 -7.50 -5.12 32.57
CA LEU A 412 -7.33 -5.34 34.01
C LEU A 412 -5.85 -5.50 34.40
N GLN A 413 -5.06 -6.25 33.63
CA GLN A 413 -3.62 -6.39 33.88
C GLN A 413 -2.89 -5.04 33.80
N SER A 414 -3.26 -4.17 32.86
CA SER A 414 -2.68 -2.84 32.73
C SER A 414 -3.02 -1.89 33.89
N GLN A 415 -4.02 -2.19 34.73
CA GLN A 415 -4.35 -1.39 35.91
C GLN A 415 -3.66 -1.89 37.20
N ILE A 416 -3.19 -3.14 37.21
CA ILE A 416 -2.60 -3.80 38.39
C ILE A 416 -1.07 -3.71 38.39
N GLY A 417 -0.44 -3.49 37.22
CA GLY A 417 0.99 -3.18 37.08
C GLY A 417 1.23 -1.68 36.99
#